data_AF-A0AAN5DFA4-F1
#
_entry.id   AF-A0AAN5DFA4-F1
#
_cell.length_a   1.000
_cell.length_b   1.000
_cell.length_c   1.000
_cell.angle_alpha   90.00
_cell.angle_beta   90.00
_cell.angle_gamma   90.00
#
_symmetry.space_group_name_H-M   'P 1'
#
loop_
_entity.id
_entity.type
_entity.pdbx_description
1 polymer ?
#
loop_
_entity_poly.entity_id
_entity_poly.type
_entity_poly.pdbx_seq_one_letter_code
_entity_poly.pdbx_strand_id
1 'polypeptide(L)'
;EHKITFDPPKYVTFKPNPEEQIKEVTIANAHNQTAIFKMKTTRPGVFKMKPVFFSLQPRTQKVIKLHYSGCPEGVKPNLKDRFSVIMAILPKDAPADWDMEKVWEDQKMQAELADSVKRRVLKIHYEGYPIPADAPEKSENKSKKTKKSKDSTDDAPRKVNYNHQPAFSAAANANAHGSAPAVQPIVYIVYQGLPPRGTVERK
;
A
#
# COMPACT_ATOMS: atom_id res chain seq x y z
N GLU A 1 -5.18 23.03 -4.97
CA GLU A 1 -4.47 22.76 -6.24
C GLU A 1 -3.36 21.73 -6.04
N HIS A 2 -2.96 21.02 -7.10
CA HIS A 2 -1.89 20.02 -7.06
C HIS A 2 -0.55 20.65 -7.45
N LYS A 3 0.28 20.98 -6.47
CA LYS A 3 1.59 21.64 -6.67
C LYS A 3 2.73 20.70 -7.09
N ILE A 4 2.44 19.41 -7.31
CA ILE A 4 3.35 18.45 -7.96
C ILE A 4 2.69 18.03 -9.27
N THR A 5 3.38 18.21 -10.39
CA THR A 5 2.91 17.83 -11.73
C THR A 5 3.69 16.64 -12.28
N PHE A 6 3.06 15.93 -13.21
CA PHE A 6 3.56 14.72 -13.86
C PHE A 6 3.35 14.88 -15.35
N ASP A 7 4.38 14.59 -16.14
CA ASP A 7 4.30 14.53 -17.59
C ASP A 7 4.92 13.20 -18.08
N PRO A 8 4.13 12.27 -18.65
CA PRO A 8 2.68 12.34 -18.87
C PRO A 8 1.84 12.27 -17.58
N PRO A 9 0.65 12.91 -17.52
CA PRO A 9 -0.08 13.15 -16.26
C PRO A 9 -0.99 12.00 -15.77
N LYS A 10 -1.28 11.00 -16.60
CA LYS A 10 -2.27 9.93 -16.32
C LYS A 10 -1.78 8.51 -16.61
N TYR A 11 -1.10 8.31 -17.73
CA TYR A 11 -0.62 7.01 -18.17
C TYR A 11 0.69 7.11 -18.95
N VAL A 12 1.43 6.01 -19.00
CA VAL A 12 2.62 5.81 -19.86
C VAL A 12 2.33 4.67 -20.83
N THR A 13 2.58 4.88 -22.12
CA THR A 13 2.37 3.88 -23.17
C THR A 13 3.65 3.08 -23.44
N PHE A 14 3.53 1.75 -23.41
CA PHE A 14 4.55 0.80 -23.86
C PHE A 14 3.98 -0.06 -25.01
N LYS A 15 4.84 -0.53 -25.92
CA LYS A 15 4.46 -1.53 -26.93
C LYS A 15 4.41 -2.92 -26.28
N PRO A 16 3.41 -3.77 -26.55
CA PRO A 16 3.33 -5.12 -25.99
C PRO A 16 4.19 -6.13 -26.78
N ASN A 17 5.48 -5.81 -26.99
CA ASN A 17 6.45 -6.63 -27.73
C ASN A 17 7.56 -7.16 -26.79
N PRO A 18 8.38 -8.15 -27.17
CA PRO A 18 9.40 -8.72 -26.29
C PRO A 18 10.65 -7.85 -26.09
N GLU A 19 10.74 -6.70 -26.75
CA GLU A 19 11.87 -5.77 -26.65
C GLU A 19 11.87 -4.99 -25.33
N GLU A 20 13.05 -4.75 -24.75
CA GLU A 20 13.19 -3.81 -23.64
C GLU A 20 12.87 -2.38 -24.12
N GLN A 21 12.05 -1.67 -23.34
CA GLN A 21 11.66 -0.29 -23.62
C GLN A 21 11.94 0.61 -22.41
N ILE A 22 12.47 1.80 -22.69
CA ILE A 22 12.59 2.88 -21.72
C ILE A 22 11.59 3.96 -22.09
N LYS A 23 10.82 4.41 -21.10
CA LYS A 23 9.95 5.59 -21.18
C LYS A 23 10.31 6.54 -20.06
N GLU A 24 10.19 7.82 -20.32
CA GLU A 24 10.60 8.86 -19.38
C GLU A 24 9.36 9.58 -18.84
N VAL A 25 9.42 9.96 -17.56
CA VAL A 25 8.37 10.73 -16.88
C VAL A 25 9.01 11.90 -16.16
N THR A 26 8.63 13.11 -16.53
CA THR A 26 9.06 14.32 -15.83
C THR A 26 8.13 14.55 -14.64
N ILE A 27 8.73 14.76 -13.46
CA ILE A 27 8.02 15.13 -12.24
C ILE A 27 8.55 16.49 -11.81
N ALA A 28 7.66 17.47 -11.65
CA ALA A 28 8.03 18.84 -11.30
C ALA A 28 7.38 19.29 -9.98
N ASN A 29 8.17 19.97 -9.16
CA ASN A 29 7.79 20.47 -7.85
C ASN A 29 7.52 21.98 -7.89
N ALA A 30 6.27 22.36 -8.09
CA ALA A 30 5.80 23.75 -7.97
C ALA A 30 5.50 24.16 -6.51
N HIS A 31 5.90 23.37 -5.51
CA HIS A 31 5.79 23.74 -4.10
C HIS A 31 6.93 24.66 -3.67
N ASN A 32 6.71 25.40 -2.59
CA ASN A 32 7.72 26.24 -1.91
C ASN A 32 8.58 25.45 -0.91
N GLN A 33 8.51 24.12 -0.91
CA GLN A 33 9.27 23.21 -0.02
C GLN A 33 9.74 22.00 -0.82
N THR A 34 10.82 21.39 -0.35
CA THR A 34 11.36 20.15 -0.88
C THR A 34 10.34 19.01 -0.71
N ALA A 35 10.12 18.23 -1.76
CA ALA A 35 9.24 17.07 -1.74
C ALA A 35 10.09 15.80 -1.90
N ILE A 36 9.78 14.75 -1.13
CA ILE A 36 10.41 13.42 -1.26
C ILE A 36 9.47 12.43 -1.93
N PHE A 37 10.05 11.45 -2.62
CA PHE A 37 9.33 10.51 -3.48
C PHE A 37 9.81 9.07 -3.29
N LYS A 38 8.87 8.12 -3.26
CA LYS A 38 9.11 6.66 -3.29
C LYS A 38 8.26 6.05 -4.40
N MET A 39 8.94 5.63 -5.49
CA MET A 39 8.32 4.97 -6.64
C MET A 39 8.01 3.51 -6.32
N LYS A 40 6.87 2.99 -6.82
CA LYS A 40 6.46 1.58 -6.72
C LYS A 40 5.79 1.13 -8.02
N THR A 41 5.74 -0.18 -8.27
CA THR A 41 5.03 -0.82 -9.40
C THR A 41 4.22 -2.03 -8.95
N THR A 42 3.29 -2.52 -9.78
CA THR A 42 2.57 -3.78 -9.60
C THR A 42 3.38 -5.03 -9.97
N ARG A 43 4.36 -4.93 -10.87
CA ARG A 43 5.18 -6.07 -11.33
C ARG A 43 6.68 -5.71 -11.37
N PRO A 44 7.42 -5.76 -10.24
CA PRO A 44 8.82 -5.33 -10.18
C PRO A 44 9.80 -6.18 -10.99
N GLY A 45 9.44 -7.43 -11.31
CA GLY A 45 10.24 -8.26 -12.23
C GLY A 45 10.18 -7.80 -13.69
N VAL A 46 9.10 -7.12 -14.09
CA VAL A 46 8.83 -6.69 -15.48
C VAL A 46 9.01 -5.19 -15.67
N PHE A 47 8.77 -4.41 -14.62
CA PHE A 47 8.91 -2.95 -14.61
C PHE A 47 9.93 -2.51 -13.56
N LYS A 48 11.03 -1.89 -14.03
CA LYS A 48 12.06 -1.27 -13.18
C LYS A 48 11.97 0.25 -13.32
N MET A 49 12.45 1.00 -12.34
CA MET A 49 12.46 2.47 -12.40
C MET A 49 13.73 3.03 -11.77
N LYS A 50 14.25 4.13 -12.34
CA LYS A 50 15.45 4.81 -11.85
C LYS A 50 15.26 6.34 -11.88
N PRO A 51 15.47 7.05 -10.76
CA PRO A 51 15.64 6.53 -9.39
C PRO A 51 14.34 5.95 -8.80
N VAL A 52 14.45 5.12 -7.75
CA VAL A 52 13.31 4.64 -6.94
C VAL A 52 12.96 5.64 -5.84
N PHE A 53 13.99 6.20 -5.19
CA PHE A 53 13.91 7.20 -4.13
C PHE A 53 14.58 8.48 -4.57
N PHE A 54 13.97 9.64 -4.32
CA PHE A 54 14.58 10.94 -4.60
C PHE A 54 13.84 12.09 -3.89
N SER A 55 14.52 13.22 -3.75
CA SER A 55 13.92 14.52 -3.47
C SER A 55 13.81 15.37 -4.74
N LEU A 56 12.88 16.33 -4.72
CA LEU A 56 12.83 17.51 -5.60
C LEU A 56 12.85 18.77 -4.75
N GLN A 57 13.82 19.64 -5.01
CA GLN A 57 13.87 20.98 -4.40
C GLN A 57 12.71 21.87 -4.89
N PRO A 58 12.39 22.98 -4.19
CA PRO A 58 11.36 23.92 -4.63
C PRO A 58 11.63 24.42 -6.06
N ARG A 59 10.60 24.48 -6.90
CA ARG A 59 10.68 24.93 -8.31
C ARG A 59 11.62 24.11 -9.20
N THR A 60 11.97 22.87 -8.85
CA THR A 60 12.77 21.98 -9.72
C THR A 60 11.97 20.81 -10.30
N GLN A 61 12.49 20.20 -11.36
CA GLN A 61 11.94 19.00 -11.99
C GLN A 61 13.01 17.93 -12.18
N LYS A 62 12.59 16.67 -12.28
CA LYS A 62 13.48 15.53 -12.53
C LYS A 62 12.80 14.53 -13.46
N VAL A 63 13.60 13.98 -14.37
CA VAL A 63 13.17 12.90 -15.26
C VAL A 63 13.42 11.56 -14.58
N ILE A 64 12.40 10.71 -14.52
CA ILE A 64 12.45 9.35 -14.01
C ILE A 64 12.38 8.38 -15.19
N LYS A 65 13.34 7.47 -15.30
CA LYS A 65 13.36 6.46 -16.36
C LYS A 65 12.60 5.21 -15.89
N LEU A 66 11.56 4.86 -16.64
CA LEU A 66 10.74 3.66 -16.46
C LEU A 66 11.16 2.62 -17.50
N HIS A 67 11.71 1.51 -17.03
CA HIS A 67 12.12 0.39 -17.86
C HIS A 67 11.02 -0.67 -17.86
N TYR A 68 10.75 -1.23 -19.03
CA TYR A 68 9.87 -2.37 -19.26
C TYR A 68 10.65 -3.47 -19.97
N SER A 69 10.66 -4.68 -19.43
CA SER A 69 11.41 -5.83 -19.96
C SER A 69 10.68 -6.60 -21.08
N GLY A 70 9.82 -5.91 -21.84
CA GLY A 70 8.96 -6.52 -22.85
C GLY A 70 7.84 -7.43 -22.32
N CYS A 71 7.08 -8.00 -23.25
CA CYS A 71 6.13 -9.10 -23.04
C CYS A 71 6.60 -10.32 -23.84
N PRO A 72 6.70 -11.52 -23.25
CA PRO A 72 6.94 -12.74 -24.02
C PRO A 72 5.86 -12.95 -25.08
N GLU A 73 6.24 -13.53 -26.21
CA GLU A 73 5.31 -13.78 -27.32
C GLU A 73 4.14 -14.69 -26.88
N GLY A 74 2.94 -14.41 -27.40
CA GLY A 74 1.69 -15.06 -26.98
C GLY A 74 1.15 -14.64 -25.60
N VAL A 75 1.95 -14.03 -24.73
CA VAL A 75 1.52 -13.61 -23.38
C VAL A 75 0.82 -12.25 -23.45
N LYS A 76 -0.47 -12.21 -23.12
CA LYS A 76 -1.26 -10.97 -23.09
C LYS A 76 -0.80 -10.05 -21.94
N PRO A 77 -0.64 -8.73 -22.17
CA PRO A 77 -0.23 -7.78 -21.15
C PRO A 77 -1.31 -7.55 -20.07
N ASN A 78 -0.89 -7.30 -18.84
CA ASN A 78 -1.80 -7.07 -17.72
C ASN A 78 -2.27 -5.60 -17.68
N LEU A 79 -3.47 -5.33 -18.19
CA LEU A 79 -4.08 -3.99 -18.25
C LEU A 79 -4.39 -3.36 -16.88
N LYS A 80 -4.17 -4.07 -15.76
CA LYS A 80 -4.29 -3.54 -14.39
C LYS A 80 -2.96 -2.99 -13.84
N ASP A 81 -1.88 -3.06 -14.62
CA ASP A 81 -0.56 -2.59 -14.22
C ASP A 81 -0.48 -1.08 -14.07
N ARG A 82 0.33 -0.65 -13.10
CA ARG A 82 0.49 0.76 -12.76
C ARG A 82 1.77 1.00 -11.98
N PHE A 83 2.38 2.14 -12.22
CA PHE A 83 3.28 2.76 -11.26
C PHE A 83 2.47 3.50 -10.19
N SER A 84 3.03 3.63 -9.01
CA SER A 84 2.50 4.41 -7.90
C SER A 84 3.61 5.26 -7.33
N VAL A 85 3.39 6.57 -7.32
CA VAL A 85 4.33 7.55 -6.79
C VAL A 85 3.79 8.01 -5.45
N ILE A 86 4.43 7.57 -4.37
CA ILE A 86 4.18 8.11 -3.03
C ILE A 86 5.08 9.33 -2.88
N MET A 87 4.52 10.44 -2.38
CA MET A 87 5.24 11.69 -2.16
C MET A 87 4.88 12.29 -0.80
N ALA A 88 5.81 13.00 -0.17
CA ALA A 88 5.60 13.77 1.05
C ALA A 88 6.31 15.13 0.94
N ILE A 89 5.88 16.12 1.72
CA ILE A 89 6.52 17.44 1.78
C ILE A 89 7.40 17.49 3.02
N LEU A 90 8.68 17.84 2.87
CA LEU A 90 9.59 17.92 4.00
C LEU A 90 9.31 19.15 4.88
N PRO A 91 9.58 19.07 6.20
CA PRO A 91 9.83 20.23 7.04
C PRO A 91 10.85 21.18 6.40
N LYS A 92 10.76 22.48 6.71
CA LYS A 92 11.72 23.47 6.18
C LYS A 92 13.13 23.25 6.72
N ASP A 93 13.22 22.69 7.92
CA ASP A 93 14.43 22.54 8.72
C ASP A 93 15.11 21.17 8.48
N ALA A 94 14.67 20.43 7.44
CA ALA A 94 15.23 19.15 7.05
C ALA A 94 16.61 19.33 6.37
N PRO A 95 17.68 18.67 6.86
CA PRO A 95 18.99 18.66 6.22
C PRO A 95 18.97 18.24 4.74
N ALA A 96 19.83 18.88 3.94
CA ALA A 96 19.94 18.61 2.50
C ALA A 96 20.47 17.20 2.18
N ASP A 97 21.38 16.69 3.02
CA ASP A 97 22.11 15.43 2.81
C ASP A 97 21.37 14.19 3.33
N TRP A 98 20.05 14.27 3.48
CA TRP A 98 19.24 13.15 3.94
C TRP A 98 19.23 11.98 2.96
N ASP A 99 19.52 10.79 3.49
CA ASP A 99 19.31 9.53 2.79
C ASP A 99 17.80 9.28 2.63
N MET A 100 17.34 9.45 1.39
CA MET A 100 15.92 9.35 1.03
C MET A 100 15.34 7.96 1.29
N GLU A 101 16.14 6.89 1.25
CA GLU A 101 15.66 5.54 1.54
C GLU A 101 15.39 5.40 3.05
N LYS A 102 16.33 5.83 3.89
CA LYS A 102 16.20 5.84 5.36
C LYS A 102 15.05 6.73 5.84
N VAL A 103 14.85 7.92 5.26
CA VAL A 103 13.71 8.81 5.63
C VAL A 103 12.35 8.16 5.35
N TRP A 104 12.27 7.28 4.35
CA TRP A 104 11.06 6.50 4.03
C TRP A 104 10.94 5.19 4.83
N GLU A 105 11.82 4.95 5.82
CA GLU A 105 11.83 3.76 6.68
C GLU A 105 11.82 4.11 8.17
N ASP A 106 12.41 5.24 8.58
CA ASP A 106 12.30 5.78 9.93
C ASP A 106 10.82 6.01 10.32
N GLN A 107 10.37 5.31 11.36
CA GLN A 107 9.00 5.38 11.86
C GLN A 107 8.63 6.77 12.41
N LYS A 108 9.59 7.51 12.98
CA LYS A 108 9.38 8.88 13.46
C LYS A 108 9.15 9.83 12.28
N MET A 109 9.99 9.73 11.24
CA MET A 109 9.82 10.52 10.02
C MET A 109 8.51 10.18 9.30
N GLN A 110 8.14 8.90 9.23
CA GLN A 110 6.84 8.48 8.68
C GLN A 110 5.65 9.07 9.44
N ALA A 111 5.73 9.17 10.78
CA ALA A 111 4.68 9.78 11.60
C ALA A 111 4.59 11.30 11.40
N GLU A 112 5.73 12.00 11.36
CA GLU A 112 5.79 13.45 11.13
C GLU A 112 5.33 13.85 9.71
N LEU A 113 5.70 13.06 8.71
CA LEU A 113 5.34 13.31 7.32
C LEU A 113 3.91 12.89 6.97
N ALA A 114 3.24 12.09 7.82
CA ALA A 114 1.98 11.38 7.52
C ALA A 114 0.91 12.25 6.88
N ASP A 115 0.61 13.41 7.46
CA ASP A 115 -0.42 14.35 6.97
C ASP A 115 -0.07 14.98 5.61
N SER A 116 1.20 14.94 5.21
CA SER A 116 1.66 15.39 3.90
C SER A 116 1.67 14.28 2.83
N VAL A 117 1.58 13.00 3.24
CA VAL A 117 1.73 11.86 2.32
C VAL A 117 0.60 11.81 1.30
N LYS A 118 0.97 11.86 0.03
CA LYS A 118 0.04 11.76 -1.12
C LYS A 118 0.51 10.66 -2.06
N ARG A 119 -0.45 10.02 -2.74
CA ARG A 119 -0.18 8.96 -3.73
C ARG A 119 -0.77 9.34 -5.07
N ARG A 120 0.09 9.50 -6.09
CA ARG A 120 -0.34 9.52 -7.49
C ARG A 120 -0.24 8.11 -8.06
N VAL A 121 -1.18 7.75 -8.92
CA VAL A 121 -1.13 6.52 -9.72
C VAL A 121 -0.89 6.92 -11.17
N LEU A 122 0.06 6.25 -11.81
CA LEU A 122 0.38 6.43 -13.22
C LEU A 122 0.12 5.08 -13.90
N LYS A 123 -0.97 4.99 -14.65
CA LYS A 123 -1.42 3.71 -15.24
C LYS A 123 -0.47 3.31 -16.38
N ILE A 124 -0.33 2.00 -16.62
CA ILE A 124 0.37 1.53 -17.82
C ILE A 124 -0.69 1.29 -18.91
N HIS A 125 -0.46 1.92 -20.06
CA HIS A 125 -1.20 1.68 -21.29
C HIS A 125 -0.32 0.83 -22.22
N TYR A 126 -0.94 -0.10 -22.93
CA TYR A 126 -0.26 -0.94 -23.91
C TYR A 126 -0.77 -0.57 -25.30
N GLU A 127 0.14 -0.31 -26.24
CA GLU A 127 -0.21 0.05 -27.62
C GLU A 127 -1.08 -1.05 -28.26
N GLY A 128 -2.18 -0.69 -28.91
CA GLY A 128 -3.18 -1.62 -29.45
C GLY A 128 -4.25 -2.11 -28.46
N TYR A 129 -4.18 -1.72 -27.18
CA TYR A 129 -5.21 -2.02 -26.17
C TYR A 129 -6.05 -0.77 -25.82
N PRO A 130 -7.27 -0.92 -25.24
CA PRO A 130 -8.05 0.24 -24.81
C PRO A 130 -7.31 1.03 -23.72
N ILE A 131 -7.32 2.36 -23.85
CA ILE A 131 -6.75 3.28 -22.85
C ILE A 131 -7.45 3.03 -21.50
N PRO A 132 -6.70 2.79 -20.39
CA PRO A 132 -7.30 2.52 -19.09
C PRO A 132 -8.16 3.68 -18.59
N ALA A 133 -9.47 3.55 -18.75
CA ALA A 133 -10.46 4.58 -18.43
C ALA A 133 -10.27 5.15 -17.01
N ASP A 134 -10.52 6.45 -16.86
CA ASP A 134 -10.50 7.08 -15.54
C ASP A 134 -11.71 6.62 -14.73
N ALA A 135 -11.44 5.97 -13.60
CA ALA A 135 -12.43 5.84 -12.55
C ALA A 135 -12.83 7.27 -12.13
N PRO A 136 -14.12 7.60 -11.99
CA PRO A 136 -14.55 8.93 -11.63
C PRO A 136 -13.89 9.34 -10.32
N GLU A 137 -13.27 10.52 -10.29
CA GLU A 137 -12.66 11.04 -9.06
C GLU A 137 -13.76 11.17 -8.01
N LYS A 138 -13.68 10.34 -6.95
CA LYS A 138 -14.61 10.42 -5.82
C LYS A 138 -14.32 11.69 -5.03
N SER A 139 -14.96 12.78 -5.45
CA SER A 139 -14.98 14.08 -4.77
C SER A 139 -15.27 13.88 -3.27
N GLU A 140 -14.40 14.42 -2.42
CA GLU A 140 -14.32 14.10 -0.99
C GLU A 140 -15.41 14.78 -0.14
N ASN A 141 -16.70 14.50 -0.41
CA ASN A 141 -17.83 15.07 0.31
C ASN A 141 -18.20 14.24 1.56
N LYS A 142 -17.54 14.58 2.67
CA LYS A 142 -17.65 13.93 3.99
C LYS A 142 -18.80 14.49 4.84
N SER A 143 -20.04 14.12 4.52
CA SER A 143 -21.25 14.67 5.17
C SER A 143 -21.83 13.82 6.30
N LYS A 144 -21.52 14.24 7.54
CA LYS A 144 -22.28 14.10 8.81
C LYS A 144 -23.08 12.80 9.07
N LYS A 145 -22.45 11.95 9.89
CA LYS A 145 -23.06 11.06 10.90
C LYS A 145 -24.19 11.76 11.69
N THR A 146 -25.39 11.15 11.73
CA THR A 146 -26.50 11.53 12.63
C THR A 146 -26.92 10.31 13.46
N LYS A 147 -27.30 10.51 14.73
CA LYS A 147 -27.54 9.43 15.70
C LYS A 147 -28.79 9.73 16.57
N LYS A 148 -29.77 8.82 16.57
CA LYS A 148 -30.94 8.74 17.48
C LYS A 148 -31.38 7.25 17.51
N SER A 149 -31.27 6.53 18.64
CA SER A 149 -32.27 6.37 19.73
C SER A 149 -33.49 5.51 19.29
N LYS A 150 -33.68 4.27 19.80
CA LYS A 150 -34.22 3.89 21.15
C LYS A 150 -35.73 4.21 21.23
N ASP A 151 -36.68 3.36 21.63
CA ASP A 151 -36.74 2.07 22.38
C ASP A 151 -37.33 0.89 21.50
N SER A 152 -37.78 -0.31 21.93
CA SER A 152 -38.19 -0.86 23.25
C SER A 152 -38.03 -2.40 23.43
N THR A 153 -38.14 -2.84 24.69
CA THR A 153 -38.49 -4.20 25.19
C THR A 153 -39.97 -4.57 24.93
N ASP A 154 -40.56 -5.75 25.25
CA ASP A 154 -40.20 -7.04 25.93
C ASP A 154 -41.10 -8.16 25.29
N ASP A 155 -41.08 -9.49 25.54
CA ASP A 155 -40.36 -10.42 26.44
C ASP A 155 -39.75 -11.57 25.54
N ALA A 156 -39.84 -12.92 25.64
CA ALA A 156 -40.41 -13.93 26.57
C ALA A 156 -39.63 -15.28 26.50
N PRO A 157 -39.51 -16.07 27.59
CA PRO A 157 -38.53 -17.18 27.66
C PRO A 157 -39.13 -18.60 27.54
N ARG A 158 -38.29 -19.58 27.11
CA ARG A 158 -38.27 -20.92 27.78
C ARG A 158 -37.13 -21.89 27.40
N LYS A 159 -36.81 -22.74 28.40
CA LYS A 159 -36.20 -24.09 28.37
C LYS A 159 -34.68 -24.22 28.10
N VAL A 160 -33.97 -24.25 29.22
CA VAL A 160 -32.75 -25.06 29.45
C VAL A 160 -32.98 -26.54 29.10
N ASN A 161 -31.94 -27.25 28.67
CA ASN A 161 -31.81 -28.68 28.97
C ASN A 161 -30.33 -29.07 29.19
N TYR A 162 -30.04 -29.79 30.27
CA TYR A 162 -28.74 -30.39 30.60
C TYR A 162 -28.88 -31.92 30.50
N ASN A 163 -27.92 -32.63 29.90
CA ASN A 163 -27.21 -33.77 30.53
C ASN A 163 -26.16 -34.41 29.58
N HIS A 164 -24.98 -34.77 30.10
CA HIS A 164 -24.47 -36.14 30.38
C HIS A 164 -24.27 -37.05 29.13
N GLN A 165 -23.20 -37.85 29.04
CA GLN A 165 -22.02 -38.07 29.90
C GLN A 165 -20.82 -38.55 29.03
N PRO A 166 -19.59 -38.64 29.55
CA PRO A 166 -18.46 -39.25 28.86
C PRO A 166 -18.38 -40.77 29.11
N ALA A 167 -17.55 -41.49 28.34
CA ALA A 167 -16.42 -42.29 28.85
C ALA A 167 -15.86 -43.28 27.79
N PHE A 168 -14.63 -43.74 28.03
CA PHE A 168 -13.97 -44.93 27.42
C PHE A 168 -13.70 -44.89 25.89
N SER A 169 -12.69 -45.55 25.33
CA SER A 169 -11.46 -46.18 25.91
C SER A 169 -10.38 -46.28 24.83
N ALA A 170 -9.15 -46.65 25.20
CA ALA A 170 -8.01 -46.72 24.28
C ALA A 170 -8.04 -47.96 23.36
N ALA A 171 -7.48 -47.81 22.16
CA ALA A 171 -6.89 -48.89 21.36
C ALA A 171 -5.79 -48.29 20.46
N ALA A 172 -4.69 -49.02 20.26
CA ALA A 172 -3.62 -48.63 19.34
C ALA A 172 -3.71 -49.47 18.05
N ASN A 173 -3.22 -48.94 16.93
CA ASN A 173 -2.76 -49.77 15.83
C ASN A 173 -1.70 -49.05 14.97
N ALA A 174 -0.93 -49.81 14.18
CA ALA A 174 0.32 -49.35 13.55
C ALA A 174 0.29 -49.30 12.00
N ASN A 175 1.33 -48.68 11.43
CA ASN A 175 1.80 -48.77 10.05
C ASN A 175 0.85 -48.41 8.88
N ALA A 176 1.19 -47.33 8.16
CA ALA A 176 1.20 -47.29 6.70
C ALA A 176 2.12 -46.16 6.18
N HIS A 177 2.68 -46.30 4.98
CA HIS A 177 3.41 -45.21 4.30
C HIS A 177 2.44 -44.15 3.74
N GLY A 178 2.85 -42.88 3.81
CA GLY A 178 2.14 -41.78 3.14
C GLY A 178 2.77 -40.42 3.40
N SER A 179 3.68 -39.98 2.53
CA SER A 179 4.35 -38.67 2.65
C SER A 179 3.43 -37.52 2.22
N ALA A 180 2.58 -37.04 3.13
CA ALA A 180 1.84 -35.79 2.95
C ALA A 180 2.69 -34.57 3.42
N PRO A 181 2.55 -33.39 2.78
CA PRO A 181 3.31 -32.20 3.18
C PRO A 181 2.87 -31.70 4.57
N ALA A 182 3.84 -31.39 5.42
CA ALA A 182 3.60 -30.98 6.81
C ALA A 182 2.90 -29.61 6.89
N VAL A 183 1.65 -29.61 7.40
CA VAL A 183 0.92 -28.38 7.72
C VAL A 183 1.52 -27.77 8.99
N GLN A 184 2.27 -26.67 8.83
CA GLN A 184 2.79 -25.88 9.95
C GLN A 184 1.63 -25.29 10.78
N PRO A 185 1.65 -25.41 12.13
CA PRO A 185 0.59 -24.88 12.97
C PRO A 185 0.63 -23.34 13.02
N ILE A 186 -0.53 -22.70 12.87
CA ILE A 186 -0.67 -21.24 12.97
C ILE A 186 -0.64 -20.83 14.45
N VAL A 187 0.47 -20.21 14.87
CA VAL A 187 0.62 -19.67 16.22
C VAL A 187 -0.04 -18.29 16.31
N TYR A 188 -1.14 -18.20 17.07
CA TYR A 188 -1.80 -16.93 17.38
C TYR A 188 -1.13 -16.23 18.57
N ILE A 189 -0.36 -15.17 18.30
CA ILE A 189 0.20 -14.32 19.36
C ILE A 189 -0.90 -13.37 19.86
N VAL A 190 -1.52 -13.72 20.99
CA VAL A 190 -2.48 -12.86 21.68
C VAL A 190 -1.73 -11.82 22.53
N TYR A 191 -1.66 -10.59 22.04
CA TYR A 191 -1.14 -9.46 22.81
C TYR A 191 -2.12 -9.10 23.94
N GLN A 192 -1.82 -9.54 25.16
CA GLN A 192 -2.42 -8.95 26.36
C GLN A 192 -1.90 -7.53 26.55
N GLY A 193 -2.78 -6.61 26.97
CA GLY A 193 -2.49 -5.18 26.99
C GLY A 193 -1.44 -4.79 28.03
N LEU A 194 -0.54 -3.88 27.66
CA LEU A 194 0.36 -3.21 28.61
C LEU A 194 -0.46 -2.43 29.65
N PRO A 195 -0.14 -2.51 30.95
CA PRO A 195 -0.80 -1.70 31.97
C PRO A 195 -0.50 -0.20 31.76
N PRO A 196 -1.42 0.69 32.16
CA PRO A 196 -1.23 2.13 32.03
C PRO A 196 -0.03 2.61 32.87
N ARG A 197 0.75 3.55 32.33
CA ARG A 197 1.88 4.16 33.06
C ARG A 197 1.37 4.93 34.27
N GLY A 198 1.76 4.51 35.48
CA GLY A 198 1.52 5.26 36.69
C GLY A 198 2.24 6.61 36.66
N THR A 199 1.56 7.64 37.15
CA THR A 199 2.14 8.98 37.36
C THR A 199 3.13 8.95 38.52
N VAL A 200 4.42 9.12 38.23
CA VAL A 200 5.44 9.32 39.26
C VAL A 200 5.42 10.80 39.67
N GLU A 201 4.80 11.10 40.82
CA GLU A 201 5.00 12.38 41.47
C GLU A 201 6.47 12.54 41.89
N ARG A 202 7.00 13.76 41.76
CA ARG A 202 8.28 14.13 42.35
C ARG A 202 8.04 14.68 43.77
N LYS A 203 8.86 14.21 44.71
CA LYS A 203 9.26 14.94 45.92
C LYS A 203 10.77 15.09 45.90
#